data_AF-A0A534SBR8-F1
#
_entry.id   AF-A0A534SBR8-F1
#
_cell.length_a   1.000
_cell.length_b   1.000
_cell.length_c   1.000
_cell.angle_alpha   90.00
_cell.angle_beta   90.00
_cell.angle_gamma   90.00
#
_symmetry.space_group_name_H-M   'P 1'
#
loop_
_entity.id
_entity.type
_entity.pdbx_description
1 polymer ?
#
loop_
_entity_poly.entity_id
_entity_poly.type
_entity_poly.pdbx_seq_one_letter_code
_entity_poly.pdbx_strand_id
1 'polypeptide(L)'
;MISLDSSILYQIILFVALWLILNKILFQPYLRLLEERERRTTGAQHDSAGLEQEGARLRAQYEEKIAQAQAAGYAAKDSILQEARQQREKILGQAREEAANKLEQVRREVALALENEKQLAATEAAAVAGEMVSKVLGRKVA
;
A
#
# COMPACT_ATOMS: atom_id res chain seq x y z
N MET A 1 -88.63 19.20 44.31
CA MET A 1 -87.51 19.36 45.27
C MET A 1 -86.49 18.31 44.90
N ILE A 2 -85.27 18.71 44.52
CA ILE A 2 -84.17 17.77 44.34
C ILE A 2 -83.76 17.38 45.76
N SER A 3 -84.37 16.32 46.26
CA SER A 3 -83.92 15.68 47.49
C SER A 3 -82.58 15.05 47.16
N LEU A 4 -81.51 15.60 47.73
CA LEU A 4 -80.18 15.03 47.62
C LEU A 4 -80.17 13.75 48.47
N ASP A 5 -80.65 12.67 47.87
CA ASP A 5 -80.81 11.38 48.53
C ASP A 5 -79.49 10.60 48.50
N SER A 6 -79.31 9.73 49.49
CA SER A 6 -78.13 8.87 49.64
C SER A 6 -77.83 8.02 48.38
N SER A 7 -78.82 7.82 47.51
CA SER A 7 -78.68 7.14 46.22
C SER A 7 -77.69 7.81 45.26
N ILE A 8 -77.58 9.15 45.29
CA ILE A 8 -76.64 9.91 44.45
C ILE A 8 -75.20 9.58 44.84
N LEU A 9 -74.95 9.42 46.15
CA LEU A 9 -73.63 9.04 46.64
C LEU A 9 -73.26 7.62 46.17
N TYR A 10 -74.19 6.67 46.24
CA TYR A 10 -73.98 5.32 45.70
C TYR A 10 -73.77 5.31 44.18
N GLN A 11 -74.49 6.16 43.44
CA GLN A 11 -74.33 6.26 41.99
C GLN A 11 -72.98 6.88 41.59
N ILE A 12 -72.48 7.86 42.34
CA ILE A 12 -71.13 8.41 42.17
C ILE A 12 -70.08 7.34 42.45
N ILE A 13 -70.22 6.59 43.55
CA ILE A 13 -69.29 5.50 43.89
C ILE A 13 -69.27 4.43 42.79
N LEU A 14 -70.43 4.03 42.29
CA LEU A 14 -70.56 3.06 41.20
C LEU A 14 -69.93 3.58 39.90
N PHE A 15 -70.16 4.85 39.56
CA PHE A 15 -69.57 5.47 38.37
C PHE A 15 -68.05 5.56 38.47
N VAL A 16 -67.51 5.95 39.63
CA VAL A 16 -66.06 6.00 39.86
C VAL A 16 -65.45 4.61 39.80
N ALA A 17 -66.09 3.61 40.42
CA ALA A 17 -65.63 2.22 40.35
C ALA A 17 -65.63 1.70 38.89
N LEU A 18 -66.70 1.96 38.14
CA LEU A 18 -66.80 1.59 36.72
C LEU A 18 -65.74 2.30 35.88
N TRP A 19 -65.52 3.60 36.11
CA TRP A 19 -64.52 4.39 35.40
C TRP A 19 -63.11 3.86 35.65
N LEU A 20 -62.76 3.51 36.89
CA LEU A 20 -61.47 2.91 37.23
C LEU A 20 -61.26 1.56 36.53
N ILE A 21 -62.30 0.72 36.51
CA ILE A 21 -62.29 -0.57 35.80
C ILE A 21 -62.08 -0.34 34.30
N LEU A 22 -62.84 0.57 33.69
CA LEU A 22 -62.78 0.85 32.25
C LEU A 22 -61.44 1.49 31.84
N ASN A 23 -60.90 2.38 32.69
CA ASN A 23 -59.58 2.98 32.50
C ASN A 23 -58.47 1.93 32.47
N LYS A 24 -58.50 0.98 33.41
CA LYS A 24 -57.48 -0.07 33.51
C LYS A 24 -57.64 -1.18 32.47
N ILE A 25 -58.87 -1.58 32.15
CA ILE A 25 -59.15 -2.74 31.28
C ILE A 25 -59.29 -2.37 29.79
N LEU A 26 -59.73 -1.16 29.47
CA LEU A 26 -60.07 -0.78 28.09
C LEU A 26 -59.20 0.36 27.57
N PHE A 27 -59.19 1.52 28.24
CA PHE A 27 -58.49 2.69 27.71
C PHE A 27 -56.97 2.52 27.66
N GLN A 28 -56.35 2.09 28.77
CA GLN A 28 -54.92 1.80 28.84
C GLN A 28 -54.44 0.79 27.78
N PRO A 29 -55.00 -0.43 27.66
CA PRO A 29 -54.54 -1.39 26.66
C PRO A 29 -54.86 -0.96 25.23
N TYR A 30 -55.97 -0.25 24.99
CA TYR A 30 -56.30 0.26 23.67
C TYR A 30 -55.29 1.32 23.18
N LEU A 31 -54.90 2.26 24.06
CA LEU A 31 -53.86 3.25 23.76
C LEU A 31 -52.51 2.58 23.49
N ARG A 32 -52.11 1.60 24.32
CA ARG A 32 -50.87 0.83 24.09
C ARG A 32 -50.88 0.08 22.75
N LEU A 33 -52.03 -0.47 22.35
CA LEU A 33 -52.15 -1.15 21.06
C LEU A 33 -52.02 -0.17 19.89
N LEU A 34 -52.55 1.05 20.02
CA LEU A 34 -52.44 2.09 19.01
C LEU A 34 -50.99 2.56 18.88
N GLU A 35 -50.32 2.82 20.01
CA GLU A 35 -48.90 3.20 20.06
C GLU A 35 -47.99 2.10 19.49
N GLU A 36 -48.27 0.83 19.78
CA GLU A 36 -47.54 -0.31 19.20
C GLU A 36 -47.75 -0.41 17.68
N ARG A 37 -48.97 -0.14 17.18
CA ARG A 37 -49.24 -0.11 15.73
C ARG A 37 -48.51 1.03 15.05
N GLU A 38 -48.55 2.23 15.63
CA GLU A 38 -47.85 3.41 15.11
C GLU A 38 -46.33 3.19 15.11
N ARG A 39 -45.79 2.64 16.21
CA ARG A 39 -44.38 2.28 16.30
C ARG A 39 -43.97 1.22 15.28
N ARG A 40 -44.79 0.18 15.05
CA ARG A 40 -44.50 -0.85 14.05
C ARG A 40 -44.58 -0.36 12.62
N THR A 41 -45.47 0.57 12.31
CA THR A 41 -45.62 1.07 10.93
C THR A 41 -44.67 2.22 10.65
N THR A 42 -44.68 3.27 11.45
CA THR A 42 -43.85 4.47 11.24
C THR A 42 -42.39 4.21 11.65
N GLY A 43 -42.18 3.48 12.75
CA GLY A 43 -40.83 3.11 13.19
C GLY A 43 -40.11 2.19 12.20
N ALA A 44 -40.79 1.17 11.67
CA ALA A 44 -40.17 0.28 10.68
C ALA A 44 -39.79 0.99 9.38
N GLN A 45 -40.56 1.99 8.95
CA GLN A 45 -40.24 2.82 7.79
C GLN A 45 -39.01 3.71 8.07
N HIS A 46 -38.95 4.35 9.24
CA HIS A 46 -37.82 5.16 9.65
C HIS A 46 -36.53 4.34 9.82
N ASP A 47 -36.62 3.17 10.44
CA ASP A 47 -35.50 2.25 10.62
C ASP A 47 -34.97 1.73 9.27
N SER A 48 -35.88 1.45 8.33
CA SER A 48 -35.51 1.01 6.97
C SER A 48 -34.77 2.11 6.21
N ALA A 49 -35.25 3.36 6.26
CA ALA A 49 -34.56 4.50 5.65
C ALA A 49 -33.19 4.75 6.30
N GLY A 50 -33.09 4.60 7.62
CA GLY A 50 -31.81 4.69 8.35
C GLY A 50 -30.81 3.60 7.94
N LEU A 51 -31.27 2.37 7.80
CA LEU A 51 -30.46 1.23 7.34
C LEU A 51 -29.99 1.40 5.89
N GLU A 52 -30.85 1.92 5.01
CA GLU A 52 -30.45 2.23 3.62
C GLU A 52 -29.38 3.33 3.58
N GLN A 53 -29.57 4.40 4.36
CA GLN A 53 -28.59 5.49 4.44
C GLN A 53 -27.25 5.02 5.01
N GLU A 54 -27.28 4.20 6.07
CA GLU A 54 -26.08 3.62 6.66
C GLU A 54 -25.40 2.64 5.69
N GLY A 55 -26.17 1.82 4.98
CA GLY A 55 -25.67 0.94 3.93
C GLY A 55 -25.00 1.71 2.80
N ALA A 56 -25.62 2.79 2.31
CA ALA A 56 -25.05 3.67 1.30
C ALA A 56 -23.76 4.34 1.79
N ARG A 57 -23.74 4.83 3.04
CA ARG A 57 -22.55 5.41 3.67
C ARG A 57 -21.42 4.39 3.77
N LEU A 58 -21.71 3.18 4.24
CA LEU A 58 -20.70 2.13 4.40
C LEU A 58 -20.13 1.69 3.05
N ARG A 59 -20.99 1.61 2.02
CA ARG A 59 -20.57 1.30 0.66
C ARG A 59 -19.65 2.38 0.08
N ALA A 60 -20.00 3.65 0.25
CA ALA A 60 -19.16 4.77 -0.18
C ALA A 60 -17.80 4.76 0.53
N GLN A 61 -17.77 4.52 1.85
CA GLN A 61 -16.51 4.39 2.60
C GLN A 61 -15.67 3.20 2.14
N TYR A 62 -16.31 2.10 1.77
CA TYR A 62 -15.61 0.91 1.28
C TYR A 62 -15.00 1.16 -0.11
N GLU A 63 -15.76 1.77 -1.02
CA GLU A 63 -15.29 2.17 -2.35
C GLU A 63 -14.13 3.17 -2.26
N GLU A 64 -14.22 4.16 -1.35
CA GLU A 64 -13.15 5.11 -1.10
C GLU A 64 -11.88 4.41 -0.58
N LYS A 65 -12.01 3.50 0.39
CA LYS A 65 -10.87 2.73 0.91
C LYS A 65 -10.21 1.87 -0.17
N ILE A 66 -10.99 1.25 -1.05
CA ILE A 66 -10.45 0.49 -2.18
C ILE A 66 -9.68 1.42 -3.12
N ALA A 67 -10.24 2.57 -3.48
CA ALA A 67 -9.58 3.54 -4.36
C ALA A 67 -8.27 4.05 -3.75
N GLN A 68 -8.26 4.37 -2.45
CA GLN A 68 -7.06 4.78 -1.73
C GLN A 68 -6.00 3.66 -1.69
N ALA A 69 -6.41 2.41 -1.42
CA ALA A 69 -5.49 1.27 -1.42
C ALA A 69 -4.90 0.99 -2.81
N GLN A 70 -5.69 1.12 -3.87
CA GLN A 70 -5.20 1.00 -5.25
C GLN A 70 -4.20 2.11 -5.58
N ALA A 71 -4.52 3.36 -5.26
CA ALA A 71 -3.62 4.50 -5.48
C ALA A 71 -2.29 4.33 -4.74
N ALA A 72 -2.34 3.92 -3.46
CA ALA A 72 -1.15 3.63 -2.67
C ALA A 72 -0.34 2.45 -3.26
N GLY A 73 -1.02 1.40 -3.73
CA GLY A 73 -0.36 0.27 -4.40
C GLY A 73 0.34 0.66 -5.70
N TYR A 74 -0.29 1.51 -6.53
CA TYR A 74 0.33 2.02 -7.75
C TYR A 74 1.53 2.92 -7.44
N ALA A 75 1.41 3.82 -6.46
CA ALA A 75 2.52 4.68 -6.04
C ALA A 75 3.71 3.88 -5.50
N ALA A 76 3.46 2.87 -4.66
CA ALA A 76 4.49 1.98 -4.14
C ALA A 76 5.19 1.20 -5.26
N LYS A 77 4.42 0.67 -6.22
CA LYS A 77 4.97 -0.02 -7.40
C LYS A 77 5.86 0.91 -8.22
N ASP A 78 5.43 2.15 -8.45
CA ASP A 78 6.22 3.10 -9.23
C ASP A 78 7.52 3.47 -8.50
N SER A 79 7.48 3.70 -7.19
CA SER A 79 8.67 3.93 -6.36
C SER A 79 9.68 2.78 -6.48
N ILE A 80 9.21 1.53 -6.32
CA ILE A 80 10.05 0.34 -6.42
C ILE A 80 10.69 0.25 -7.82
N LEU A 81 9.93 0.54 -8.88
CA LEU A 81 10.45 0.52 -10.24
C LEU A 81 11.48 1.63 -10.49
N GLN A 82 11.26 2.82 -9.95
CA GLN A 82 12.20 3.93 -10.04
C GLN A 82 13.49 3.63 -9.28
N GLU A 83 13.40 3.13 -8.04
CA GLU A 83 14.55 2.71 -7.23
C GLU A 83 15.34 1.60 -7.91
N ALA A 84 14.66 0.59 -8.45
CA ALA A 84 15.30 -0.50 -9.19
C ALA A 84 16.03 0.01 -10.44
N ARG A 85 15.45 0.98 -11.17
CA ARG A 85 16.10 1.62 -12.32
C ARG A 85 17.34 2.41 -11.89
N GLN A 86 17.25 3.20 -10.82
CA GLN A 86 18.39 3.96 -10.31
C GLN A 86 19.52 3.03 -9.83
N GLN A 87 19.20 1.96 -9.12
CA GLN A 87 20.18 0.95 -8.71
C GLN A 87 20.82 0.27 -9.92
N ARG A 88 20.03 -0.10 -10.92
CA ARG A 88 20.53 -0.68 -12.17
C ARG A 88 21.51 0.27 -12.87
N GLU A 89 21.15 1.54 -13.04
CA GLU A 89 22.03 2.53 -13.67
C GLU A 89 23.31 2.74 -12.86
N LYS A 90 23.22 2.75 -11.52
CA LYS A 90 24.39 2.82 -10.64
C LYS A 90 25.32 1.62 -10.83
N ILE A 91 24.78 0.40 -10.82
CA ILE A 91 25.57 -0.83 -11.01
C ILE A 91 26.21 -0.85 -12.39
N LEU A 92 25.46 -0.49 -13.44
CA LEU A 92 26.00 -0.41 -14.80
C LEU A 92 27.08 0.67 -14.93
N GLY A 93 26.91 1.81 -14.28
CA GLY A 93 27.91 2.88 -14.22
C GLY A 93 29.20 2.41 -13.55
N GLN A 94 29.09 1.79 -12.38
CA GLN A 94 30.23 1.22 -11.65
C GLN A 94 30.95 0.15 -12.48
N ALA A 95 30.22 -0.78 -13.07
CA ALA A 95 30.80 -1.82 -13.92
C ALA A 95 31.54 -1.25 -15.15
N ARG A 96 31.01 -0.18 -15.76
CA ARG A 96 31.68 0.52 -16.87
C ARG A 96 32.96 1.22 -16.43
N GLU A 97 32.93 1.88 -15.27
CA GLU A 97 34.09 2.55 -14.69
C GLU A 97 35.19 1.55 -14.32
N GLU A 98 34.83 0.45 -13.66
CA GLU A 98 35.75 -0.65 -13.36
C GLU A 98 36.35 -1.26 -14.63
N ALA A 99 35.54 -1.49 -15.66
CA ALA A 99 36.01 -2.01 -16.94
C ALA A 99 36.98 -1.02 -17.63
N ALA A 100 36.68 0.28 -17.60
CA ALA A 100 37.56 1.32 -18.16
C ALA A 100 38.90 1.38 -17.41
N ASN A 101 38.87 1.38 -16.07
CA ASN A 101 40.06 1.36 -15.23
C ASN A 101 40.92 0.12 -15.48
N LYS A 102 40.29 -1.05 -15.61
CA LYS A 102 40.99 -2.31 -15.90
C LYS A 102 41.60 -2.31 -17.31
N LEU A 103 40.90 -1.76 -18.30
CA LEU A 103 41.44 -1.61 -19.65
C LEU A 103 42.65 -0.67 -19.66
N GLU A 104 42.61 0.42 -18.91
CA GLU A 104 43.74 1.36 -18.80
C GLU A 104 44.94 0.72 -18.09
N GLN A 105 44.71 -0.05 -17.02
CA GLN A 105 45.74 -0.85 -16.36
C GLN A 105 46.40 -1.84 -17.32
N VAL A 106 45.61 -2.64 -18.03
CA VAL A 106 46.13 -3.61 -19.02
C VAL A 106 46.90 -2.90 -20.13
N ARG A 107 46.44 -1.76 -20.63
CA ARG A 107 47.17 -0.98 -21.64
C ARG A 107 48.53 -0.51 -21.13
N ARG A 108 48.62 -0.05 -19.88
CA ARG A 108 49.88 0.34 -19.25
C ARG A 108 50.82 -0.86 -19.10
N GLU A 109 50.31 -1.99 -18.63
CA GLU A 109 51.09 -3.23 -18.48
C GLU A 109 51.64 -3.72 -19.83
N VAL A 110 50.80 -3.73 -20.87
CA VAL A 110 51.22 -4.13 -22.23
C VAL A 110 52.27 -3.17 -22.79
N ALA A 111 52.12 -1.87 -22.58
CA ALA A 111 53.12 -0.88 -23.03
C ALA A 111 54.48 -1.10 -22.33
N LEU A 112 54.48 -1.37 -21.03
CA LEU A 112 55.70 -1.68 -20.28
C LEU A 112 56.33 -3.00 -20.73
N ALA A 113 55.54 -4.04 -20.93
CA ALA A 113 56.03 -5.33 -21.42
C ALA A 113 56.65 -5.20 -22.82
N LEU A 114 56.03 -4.44 -23.72
CA LEU A 114 56.55 -4.20 -25.06
C LEU A 114 57.90 -3.47 -25.04
N GLU A 115 58.06 -2.48 -24.15
CA GLU A 115 59.32 -1.75 -24.01
C GLU A 115 60.44 -2.64 -23.47
N ASN A 116 60.16 -3.46 -22.46
CA ASN A 116 61.11 -4.43 -21.92
C ASN A 116 61.52 -5.48 -22.97
N GLU A 117 60.56 -6.04 -23.70
CA GLU A 117 60.80 -7.01 -24.77
C GLU A 117 61.64 -6.41 -25.91
N LYS A 118 61.38 -5.15 -26.30
CA LYS A 118 62.21 -4.45 -27.29
C LYS A 118 63.66 -4.32 -26.86
N GLN A 119 63.90 -3.98 -25.58
CA GLN A 119 65.25 -3.86 -25.04
C GLN A 119 65.97 -5.22 -25.04
N LEU A 120 65.27 -6.28 -24.61
CA LEU A 120 65.78 -7.65 -24.64
C LEU A 120 66.11 -8.12 -26.07
N ALA A 121 65.19 -7.92 -27.00
CA ALA A 121 65.38 -8.26 -28.41
C ALA A 121 66.54 -7.48 -29.04
N ALA A 122 66.75 -6.21 -28.67
CA ALA A 122 67.90 -5.42 -29.14
C ALA A 122 69.23 -5.99 -28.61
N THR A 123 69.29 -6.41 -27.34
CA THR A 123 70.47 -7.06 -26.77
C THR A 123 70.76 -8.42 -27.40
N GLU A 124 69.73 -9.25 -27.64
CA GLU A 124 69.88 -10.53 -28.32
C GLU A 124 70.31 -10.35 -29.79
N ALA A 125 69.71 -9.39 -30.50
CA ALA A 125 70.10 -9.07 -31.87
C ALA A 125 71.57 -8.63 -31.96
N ALA A 126 72.06 -7.84 -31.00
CA ALA A 126 73.47 -7.46 -30.92
C ALA A 126 74.38 -8.67 -30.65
N ALA A 127 73.97 -9.58 -29.76
CA ALA A 127 74.71 -10.82 -29.49
C ALA A 127 74.79 -11.74 -30.72
N VAL A 128 73.67 -11.95 -31.41
CA VAL A 128 73.59 -12.74 -32.65
C VAL A 128 74.41 -12.11 -33.77
N ALA A 129 74.36 -10.78 -33.92
CA ALA A 129 75.20 -10.07 -34.89
C ALA A 129 76.69 -10.26 -34.59
N GLY A 130 77.10 -10.21 -33.31
CA GLY A 130 78.48 -10.49 -32.88
C GLY A 130 78.92 -11.93 -33.21
N GLU A 131 78.05 -12.92 -32.95
CA GLU A 131 78.32 -14.30 -33.34
C GLU A 131 78.46 -14.46 -34.86
N MET A 132 77.58 -13.84 -35.66
CA MET A 132 77.67 -13.89 -37.12
C MET A 132 78.97 -13.26 -37.64
N VAL A 133 79.38 -12.12 -37.10
CA VAL A 133 80.65 -11.47 -37.44
C VAL A 133 81.84 -12.38 -37.11
N SER A 134 81.82 -13.05 -35.95
CA SER A 134 82.88 -13.99 -35.56
C SER A 134 82.97 -15.22 -36.48
N LYS A 135 81.82 -15.73 -36.94
CA LYS A 135 81.71 -16.86 -37.87
C LYS A 135 82.19 -16.50 -39.29
N VAL A 136 81.88 -15.30 -39.76
CA VAL A 136 82.26 -14.83 -41.11
C VAL A 136 83.74 -14.44 -41.17
N LEU A 137 84.30 -13.84 -40.12
CA LEU A 137 85.69 -13.40 -40.08
C LEU A 137 86.69 -14.50 -39.64
N GLY A 138 86.21 -15.68 -39.26
CA GLY A 138 87.08 -16.83 -38.91
C GLY A 138 87.96 -16.63 -37.67
N ARG A 139 87.76 -15.55 -36.90
CA ARG A 139 88.47 -15.23 -35.66
C ARG A 139 87.48 -14.66 -34.65
N LYS A 140 87.55 -15.12 -33.39
CA LYS A 140 86.82 -14.52 -32.26
C LYS A 140 87.21 -13.04 -32.14
N VAL A 141 86.24 -12.15 -32.32
CA VAL A 141 86.38 -10.73 -32.00
C VAL A 141 85.85 -10.57 -30.57
N ALA A 142 86.69 -10.01 -29.70
CA ALA A 142 86.42 -9.77 -28.29
C ALA A 142 85.63 -8.47 -28.10
#